data_AF-A0A640QKF6-F1
#
_entry.id   AF-A0A640QKF6-F1
#
_cell.length_a   1.000
_cell.length_b   1.000
_cell.length_c   1.000
_cell.angle_alpha   90.00
_cell.angle_beta   90.00
_cell.angle_gamma   90.00
#
_symmetry.space_group_name_H-M   'P 1'
#
loop_
_entity.id
_entity.type
_entity.pdbx_description
1 polymer ?
#
loop_
_entity_poly.entity_id
_entity_poly.type
_entity_poly.pdbx_seq_one_letter_code
_entity_poly.pdbx_strand_id
1 'polypeptide(L)'
;MYGVQIRGGDITSIASLRVLRTLWPLSLKAVEKLAAALEKQNEYVLVEGVTYEFAAELAQEFESANVVCQISPSDKKEACFCIPIGEKRKRWNAAGLLVPR
;
A
#
# COMPACT_ATOMS: atom_id res chain seq x y z
N MET A 1 -10.45 -9.37 -11.47
CA MET A 1 -9.18 -8.92 -10.87
C MET A 1 -9.33 -8.94 -9.36
N TYR A 2 -8.24 -8.75 -8.63
CA TYR A 2 -8.23 -8.79 -7.18
C TYR A 2 -7.60 -7.51 -6.62
N GLY A 3 -7.89 -7.23 -5.36
CA GLY A 3 -7.23 -6.19 -4.58
C GLY A 3 -6.73 -6.74 -3.24
N VAL A 4 -5.77 -6.03 -2.66
CA VAL A 4 -5.20 -6.34 -1.34
C VAL A 4 -5.56 -5.21 -0.39
N GLN A 5 -6.31 -5.56 0.65
CA GLN A 5 -6.71 -4.67 1.73
C GLN A 5 -5.88 -4.97 2.97
N ILE A 6 -5.33 -3.94 3.60
CA ILE A 6 -4.73 -4.04 4.93
C ILE A 6 -5.84 -3.81 5.96
N ARG A 7 -5.94 -4.71 6.95
CA ARG A 7 -6.96 -4.66 8.01
C ARG A 7 -6.39 -4.43 9.42
N GLY A 8 -5.07 -4.46 9.57
CA GLY A 8 -4.41 -4.23 10.85
C GLY A 8 -2.96 -4.68 10.85
N GLY A 9 -2.29 -4.50 11.99
CA GLY A 9 -0.87 -4.76 12.17
C GLY A 9 0.01 -3.53 11.94
N ASP A 10 1.31 -3.67 12.18
CA ASP A 10 2.26 -2.57 12.12
C ASP A 10 2.85 -2.43 10.71
N ILE A 11 2.26 -1.55 9.93
CA ILE A 11 2.74 -1.15 8.60
C ILE A 11 4.01 -0.27 8.67
N THR A 12 4.33 0.32 9.83
CA THR A 12 5.53 1.15 10.00
C THR A 12 6.79 0.36 10.33
N SER A 13 6.65 -0.94 10.62
CA SER A 13 7.78 -1.82 10.89
C SER A 13 8.76 -1.88 9.70
N ILE A 14 10.04 -2.14 9.98
CA ILE A 14 11.07 -2.28 8.94
C ILE A 14 10.70 -3.38 7.92
N ALA A 15 10.08 -4.47 8.37
CA ALA A 15 9.66 -5.56 7.49
C ALA A 15 8.56 -5.08 6.53
N SER A 16 7.52 -4.43 7.05
CA SER A 16 6.40 -3.88 6.28
C SER A 16 6.84 -2.80 5.29
N LEU A 17 7.77 -1.93 5.70
CA LEU A 17 8.34 -0.90 4.84
C LEU A 17 9.14 -1.48 3.66
N ARG A 18 9.78 -2.65 3.85
CA ARG A 18 10.49 -3.35 2.76
C ARG A 18 9.50 -3.86 1.71
N VAL A 19 8.39 -4.46 2.16
CA VAL A 19 7.30 -4.90 1.28
C VAL A 19 6.68 -3.72 0.54
N LEU A 20 6.34 -2.63 1.23
CA LEU A 20 5.81 -1.42 0.57
C LEU A 20 6.74 -0.83 -0.49
N ARG A 21 8.06 -0.96 -0.30
CA ARG A 21 9.04 -0.45 -1.26
C ARG A 21 9.12 -1.29 -2.54
N THR A 22 8.63 -2.54 -2.54
CA THR A 22 8.53 -3.33 -3.77
C THR A 22 7.41 -2.80 -4.68
N LEU A 23 6.39 -2.17 -4.09
CA LEU A 23 5.23 -1.64 -4.79
C LEU A 23 5.47 -0.27 -5.41
N TRP A 24 6.23 0.60 -4.75
CA TRP A 24 6.51 1.95 -5.25
C TRP A 24 8.01 2.22 -5.40
N PRO A 25 8.44 2.84 -6.52
CA PRO A 25 9.82 3.29 -6.69
C PRO A 25 10.08 4.59 -5.91
N LEU A 26 9.89 4.55 -4.59
CA LEU A 26 10.04 5.69 -3.69
C LEU A 26 11.28 5.56 -2.82
N SER A 27 11.82 6.71 -2.43
CA SER A 27 12.85 6.77 -1.38
C SER A 27 12.30 6.21 -0.05
N LEU A 28 13.18 5.64 0.79
CA LEU A 28 12.79 5.12 2.11
C LEU A 28 11.98 6.14 2.93
N LYS A 29 12.45 7.39 2.96
CA LYS A 29 11.78 8.50 3.66
C LYS A 29 10.36 8.79 3.14
N ALA A 30 10.10 8.54 1.87
CA ALA A 30 8.76 8.71 1.29
C ALA A 30 7.86 7.51 1.63
N VAL A 31 8.41 6.29 1.64
CA VAL A 31 7.69 5.08 2.06
C VAL A 31 7.32 5.15 3.54
N GLU A 32 8.22 5.60 4.42
CA GLU A 32 7.94 5.81 5.85
C GLU A 32 6.79 6.80 6.06
N LYS A 33 6.77 7.91 5.31
CA LYS A 33 5.69 8.89 5.37
C LYS A 33 4.36 8.33 4.87
N LEU A 34 4.40 7.50 3.83
CA LEU A 34 3.22 6.80 3.31
C LEU A 34 2.68 5.84 4.37
N ALA A 35 3.54 4.97 4.93
CA ALA A 35 3.19 4.02 5.97
C ALA A 35 2.53 4.71 7.19
N ALA A 36 3.14 5.78 7.70
CA ALA A 36 2.58 6.54 8.83
C ALA A 36 1.26 7.25 8.50
N ALA A 37 0.99 7.55 7.23
CA ALA A 37 -0.29 8.12 6.81
C ALA A 37 -1.37 7.04 6.65
N LEU A 38 -0.99 5.83 6.23
CA LEU A 38 -1.85 4.66 6.07
C LEU A 38 -2.24 4.05 7.43
N GLU A 39 -1.30 3.98 8.37
CA GLU A 39 -1.54 3.46 9.73
C GLU A 39 -2.70 4.15 10.44
N LYS A 40 -2.90 5.46 10.20
CA LYS A 40 -3.99 6.24 10.79
C LYS A 40 -5.39 5.80 10.37
N GLN A 41 -5.52 5.00 9.31
CA GLN A 41 -6.83 4.67 8.71
C GLN A 41 -7.40 3.33 9.19
N ASN A 42 -6.67 2.57 10.01
CA ASN A 42 -7.00 1.22 10.50
C ASN A 42 -7.18 0.15 9.39
N GLU A 43 -8.02 0.43 8.40
CA GLU A 43 -8.25 -0.41 7.24
C GLU A 43 -8.16 0.40 5.95
N TYR A 44 -7.47 -0.11 4.94
CA TYR A 44 -7.39 0.54 3.64
C TYR A 44 -7.02 -0.45 2.53
N VAL A 45 -7.47 -0.16 1.32
CA VAL A 45 -7.08 -0.91 0.12
C VAL A 45 -5.74 -0.36 -0.36
N LEU A 46 -4.75 -1.23 -0.57
CA LEU A 46 -3.40 -0.84 -0.99
C LEU A 46 -3.26 -0.84 -2.52
N VAL A 47 -3.73 -1.92 -3.15
CA VAL A 47 -3.67 -2.13 -4.60
C VAL A 47 -4.95 -2.83 -5.05
N GLU A 48 -5.39 -2.51 -6.26
CA GLU A 48 -6.51 -3.15 -6.95
C GLU A 48 -6.16 -3.44 -8.41
N GLY A 49 -6.97 -4.26 -9.07
CA GLY A 49 -6.81 -4.53 -10.50
C GLY A 49 -5.63 -5.44 -10.83
N VAL A 50 -5.16 -6.21 -9.85
CA VAL A 50 -4.03 -7.16 -10.00
C VAL A 50 -4.53 -8.59 -10.18
N THR A 51 -3.65 -9.48 -10.64
CA THR A 51 -3.94 -10.91 -10.71
C THR A 51 -4.03 -11.52 -9.31
N TYR A 52 -4.63 -12.70 -9.20
CA TYR A 52 -4.72 -13.40 -7.91
C TYR A 52 -3.35 -13.79 -7.39
N GLU A 53 -2.47 -14.26 -8.27
CA GLU A 53 -1.12 -14.72 -7.92
C GLU A 53 -0.31 -13.58 -7.28
N PHE A 54 -0.35 -12.39 -7.89
CA PHE A 54 0.30 -11.21 -7.33
C PHE A 54 -0.32 -10.79 -6.00
N ALA A 55 -1.65 -10.80 -5.89
CA ALA A 55 -2.33 -10.45 -4.65
C ALA A 55 -2.00 -11.43 -3.50
N ALA A 56 -1.91 -12.73 -3.81
CA ALA A 56 -1.57 -13.78 -2.85
C ALA A 56 -0.11 -13.67 -2.38
N GLU A 57 0.82 -13.46 -3.30
CA GLU A 57 2.24 -13.24 -2.96
C GLU A 57 2.40 -12.00 -2.08
N LEU A 58 1.77 -10.88 -2.48
CA LEU A 58 1.83 -9.64 -1.71
C LEU A 58 1.23 -9.79 -0.30
N ALA A 59 0.08 -10.46 -0.18
CA ALA A 59 -0.53 -10.73 1.12
C ALA A 59 0.39 -11.58 2.01
N GLN A 60 1.03 -12.61 1.44
CA GLN A 60 1.96 -13.47 2.16
C GLN A 60 3.22 -12.71 2.64
N GLU A 61 3.75 -11.80 1.84
CA GLU A 61 4.88 -10.93 2.23
C GLU A 61 4.50 -10.05 3.43
N PHE A 62 3.30 -9.47 3.41
CA PHE A 62 2.79 -8.65 4.52
C PHE A 62 2.47 -9.48 5.77
N GLU A 63 1.88 -10.67 5.62
CA GLU A 63 1.64 -11.58 6.74
C GLU A 63 2.96 -11.98 7.43
N SER A 64 4.00 -12.23 6.63
CA SER A 64 5.36 -12.48 7.14
C SER A 64 5.96 -11.28 7.89
N ALA A 65 5.44 -10.08 7.63
CA ALA A 65 5.77 -8.84 8.34
C ALA A 65 4.82 -8.52 9.51
N ASN A 66 3.96 -9.46 9.93
CA ASN A 66 2.92 -9.28 10.96
C ASN A 66 1.85 -8.23 10.60
N VAL A 67 1.57 -8.06 9.31
CA VAL A 67 0.47 -7.20 8.82
C VAL A 67 -0.69 -8.07 8.35
N VAL A 68 -1.89 -7.78 8.82
CA VAL A 68 -3.10 -8.52 8.48
C VAL A 68 -3.64 -8.01 7.15
N CYS A 69 -3.67 -8.89 6.16
CA CYS A 69 -4.17 -8.61 4.82
C CYS A 69 -5.48 -9.36 4.53
N GLN A 70 -6.28 -8.81 3.62
CA GLN A 70 -7.40 -9.52 3.02
C GLN A 70 -7.37 -9.30 1.52
N ILE A 71 -7.52 -10.39 0.78
CA ILE A 71 -7.70 -10.35 -0.67
C ILE A 71 -9.20 -10.28 -0.96
N SER A 72 -9.60 -9.33 -1.82
CA SER A 72 -10.99 -9.17 -2.24
C SER A 72 -11.10 -9.10 -3.77
N PRO A 73 -12.23 -9.52 -4.36
CA PRO A 73 -12.52 -9.24 -5.77
C PRO A 73 -12.49 -7.73 -6.03
N SER A 74 -12.00 -7.33 -7.21
CA SER A 74 -12.00 -5.93 -7.66
C SER A 74 -12.54 -5.82 -9.08
N ASP A 75 -13.36 -4.79 -9.30
CA ASP A 75 -13.92 -4.42 -10.60
C ASP A 75 -12.92 -3.66 -11.49
N LYS A 76 -11.78 -3.23 -10.92
CA LYS A 76 -10.71 -2.56 -11.65
C LYS A 76 -10.11 -3.51 -12.67
N LYS A 77 -10.07 -3.09 -13.94
CA LYS A 77 -9.48 -3.87 -15.05
C LYS A 77 -7.98 -3.67 -15.18
N GLU A 78 -7.45 -2.59 -14.60
CA GLU A 78 -6.04 -2.22 -14.65
C GLU A 78 -5.51 -2.06 -13.22
N ALA A 79 -4.24 -2.44 -13.03
CA ALA A 79 -3.58 -2.33 -11.74
C ALA A 79 -3.51 -0.87 -11.30
N CYS A 80 -4.00 -0.57 -10.11
CA CYS A 80 -3.93 0.76 -9.54
C CYS A 80 -3.61 0.73 -8.04
N PHE A 81 -2.77 1.67 -7.64
CA PHE A 81 -2.49 1.92 -6.23
C PHE A 81 -3.57 2.79 -5.61
N CYS A 82 -4.08 2.36 -4.46
CA CYS A 82 -5.10 3.08 -3.72
C CYS A 82 -4.44 3.84 -2.59
N ILE A 83 -4.21 5.14 -2.79
CA ILE A 83 -3.64 6.02 -1.77
C ILE A 83 -4.80 6.81 -1.17
N PRO A 84 -5.16 6.59 0.10
CA PRO A 84 -6.26 7.31 0.70
C PRO A 84 -5.87 8.76 0.97
N ILE A 85 -6.59 9.68 0.34
CA ILE A 85 -6.34 11.13 0.40
C ILE A 85 -7.05 11.73 1.61
N GLY A 86 -6.61 11.38 2.83
CA GLY A 86 -7.04 12.05 4.06
C GLY A 86 -6.24 13.33 4.38
N GLU A 87 -5.15 13.56 3.66
CA GLU A 87 -4.19 14.65 3.87
C GLU A 87 -4.14 15.60 2.67
N LYS A 88 -3.78 16.87 2.89
CA LYS A 88 -3.70 17.89 1.82
C LYS A 88 -2.83 17.38 0.66
N ARG A 89 -3.33 17.50 -0.58
CA ARG A 89 -2.63 17.14 -1.84
C ARG A 89 -1.15 17.57 -1.88
N LYS A 90 -0.82 18.72 -1.29
CA LYS A 90 0.55 19.26 -1.18
C LYS A 90 1.53 18.31 -0.47
N ARG A 91 1.08 17.57 0.54
CA ARG A 91 1.92 16.64 1.32
C ARG A 91 2.32 15.41 0.51
N TRP A 92 1.40 14.91 -0.31
CA TRP A 92 1.62 13.79 -1.21
C TRP A 92 2.48 14.16 -2.42
N ASN A 93 2.32 15.38 -2.97
CA ASN A 93 3.27 15.93 -3.96
C ASN A 93 4.70 15.99 -3.39
N ALA A 94 4.87 16.44 -2.15
CA ALA A 94 6.18 16.52 -1.50
C ALA A 94 6.81 15.14 -1.22
N ALA A 95 5.99 14.08 -1.18
CA ALA A 95 6.44 12.69 -1.09
C ALA A 95 6.73 12.05 -2.47
N GLY A 96 6.52 12.78 -3.58
CA GLY A 96 6.75 12.28 -4.94
C GLY A 96 5.65 11.37 -5.50
N LEU A 97 4.48 11.36 -4.87
CA LEU A 97 3.41 10.39 -5.16
C LEU A 97 2.37 10.85 -6.19
N LEU A 98 2.34 12.14 -6.52
CA LEU A 98 1.22 12.74 -7.27
C LEU A 98 1.63 13.58 -8.49
N VAL A 99 2.92 13.78 -8.75
CA VAL A 99 3.40 14.49 -9.95
C VAL A 99 4.70 13.84 -10.42
N PRO A 100 4.82 13.43 -11.70
CA PRO A 100 6.10 13.08 -12.28
C PRO A 100 6.96 14.35 -12.39
N ARG A 101 8.25 14.25 -12.03
CA ARG A 101 9.23 15.25 -12.46
C ARG A 101 9.60 15.02 -13.91
#